data_AF-A0AAW2R140-F1
#
_entry.id   AF-A0AAW2R140-F1
#
_cell.length_a   1.000
_cell.length_b   1.000
_cell.length_c   1.000
_cell.angle_alpha   90.00
_cell.angle_beta   90.00
_cell.angle_gamma   90.00
#
_symmetry.space_group_name_H-M   'P 1'
#
loop_
_entity.id
_entity.type
_entity.pdbx_description
1 polymer ?
#
loop_
_entity_poly.entity_id
_entity_poly.type
_entity_poly.pdbx_seq_one_letter_code
_entity_poly.pdbx_strand_id
1 'polypeptide(L)'
;MREKASDYQENEGEEKFYGSMTKTSLVHVDDVARAHIHLFEHPKAKGRYICSATDITIAKLHEFLSTRYLQYNIPTINSSKGLAPISFPWPSSKKLLESGFKYENGLEEMYDGAIKSCKEKGLL
;
A
#
# COMPACT_ATOMS: atom_id res chain seq x y z
N MET A 1 -40.66 12.14 11.02
CA MET A 1 -40.49 11.39 9.76
C MET A 1 -39.66 12.23 8.82
N ARG A 2 -38.66 11.59 8.18
CA ARG A 2 -37.83 12.02 7.03
C ARG A 2 -36.80 13.14 7.31
N GLU A 3 -35.49 12.87 7.39
CA GLU A 3 -34.50 12.56 6.30
C GLU A 3 -34.53 13.59 5.16
N LYS A 4 -33.44 14.12 4.59
CA LYS A 4 -31.97 14.00 4.77
C LYS A 4 -31.32 15.06 3.85
N ALA A 5 -29.99 15.06 3.84
CA ALA A 5 -29.08 15.63 2.84
C ALA A 5 -28.50 17.01 3.17
N SER A 6 -27.50 17.03 4.06
CA SER A 6 -26.38 17.95 3.84
C SER A 6 -25.41 17.30 2.87
N ASP A 7 -25.21 18.01 1.78
CA ASP A 7 -24.30 17.78 0.67
C ASP A 7 -22.93 17.26 1.13
N TYR A 8 -22.58 16.06 0.68
CA TYR A 8 -21.18 15.61 0.65
C TYR A 8 -20.58 16.20 -0.62
N GLN A 9 -19.80 17.27 -0.49
CA GLN A 9 -18.89 17.68 -1.56
C GLN A 9 -17.78 16.63 -1.65
N GLU A 10 -18.00 15.64 -2.51
CA GLU A 10 -17.03 14.63 -2.90
C GLU A 10 -15.99 15.33 -3.81
N ASN A 11 -14.73 15.35 -3.37
CA ASN A 11 -13.63 16.00 -4.10
C ASN A 11 -13.35 15.22 -5.40
N GLU A 12 -13.89 15.70 -6.54
CA GLU A 12 -13.65 15.14 -7.88
C GLU A 12 -12.16 14.96 -8.25
N GLY A 13 -11.24 15.62 -7.55
CA GLY A 13 -9.79 15.48 -7.74
C GLY A 13 -9.21 14.18 -7.17
N GLU A 14 -9.81 13.62 -6.12
CA GLU A 14 -9.35 12.38 -5.48
C GLU A 14 -9.76 11.14 -6.30
N GLU A 15 -10.99 11.15 -6.82
CA GLU A 15 -11.54 10.06 -7.65
C GLU A 15 -10.73 9.84 -8.95
N LYS A 16 -10.21 10.94 -9.54
CA LYS A 16 -9.41 10.91 -10.77
C LYS A 16 -8.01 10.33 -10.58
N PHE A 17 -7.43 10.42 -9.37
CA PHE A 17 -6.06 9.93 -9.11
C PHE A 17 -6.03 8.41 -8.96
N TYR A 18 -6.95 7.85 -8.18
CA TYR A 18 -7.06 6.40 -7.95
C TYR A 18 -7.44 5.63 -9.22
N GLY A 19 -8.20 6.25 -10.14
CA GLY A 19 -8.59 5.61 -11.42
C GLY A 19 -7.42 5.33 -12.38
N SER A 20 -6.28 6.02 -12.23
CA SER A 20 -5.12 5.89 -13.13
C SER A 20 -4.02 4.95 -12.63
N MET A 21 -4.00 4.64 -11.33
CA MET A 21 -3.03 3.75 -10.71
C MET A 21 -3.38 2.30 -10.97
N THR A 22 -2.54 1.58 -11.71
CA THR A 22 -2.74 0.15 -11.98
C THR A 22 -2.01 -0.78 -11.01
N LYS A 23 -1.01 -0.24 -10.30
CA LYS A 23 -0.15 -1.01 -9.43
C LYS A 23 0.56 -0.17 -8.37
N THR A 24 0.99 -0.82 -7.30
CA THR A 24 1.67 -0.20 -6.16
C THR A 24 2.70 -1.15 -5.56
N SER A 25 3.65 -0.57 -4.83
CA SER A 25 4.74 -1.26 -4.14
C SER A 25 4.66 -0.95 -2.66
N LEU A 26 4.75 -1.98 -1.83
CA LEU A 26 4.47 -1.95 -0.40
C LEU A 26 5.63 -2.51 0.41
N VAL A 27 5.80 -2.00 1.62
CA VAL A 27 6.78 -2.50 2.60
C VAL A 27 6.20 -2.28 4.00
N HIS A 28 6.43 -3.23 4.89
CA HIS A 28 5.99 -3.13 6.27
C HIS A 28 6.80 -2.05 7.02
N VAL A 29 6.15 -1.27 7.88
CA VAL A 29 6.79 -0.18 8.61
C VAL A 29 7.97 -0.67 9.47
N ASP A 30 7.85 -1.82 10.11
CA ASP A 30 8.95 -2.42 10.88
C ASP A 30 10.10 -2.86 9.98
N ASP A 31 9.83 -3.38 8.77
CA ASP A 31 10.90 -3.71 7.82
C ASP A 31 11.64 -2.44 7.36
N VAL A 32 10.95 -1.30 7.22
CA VAL A 32 11.61 -0.01 6.94
C VAL A 32 12.52 0.40 8.09
N ALA A 33 12.05 0.30 9.33
CA ALA A 33 12.84 0.62 10.51
C ALA A 33 14.06 -0.31 10.64
N ARG A 34 13.89 -1.62 10.45
CA ARG A 34 15.02 -2.57 10.42
C ARG A 34 15.98 -2.27 9.27
N ALA A 35 15.49 -1.89 8.09
CA ALA A 35 16.34 -1.53 6.96
C ALA A 35 17.20 -0.29 7.26
N HIS A 36 16.65 0.70 7.99
CA HIS A 36 17.42 1.85 8.46
C HIS A 36 18.55 1.42 9.40
N ILE A 37 18.26 0.60 10.41
CA ILE A 37 19.27 0.09 11.35
C ILE A 37 20.34 -0.73 10.60
N HIS A 38 19.90 -1.67 9.76
CA HIS A 38 20.80 -2.53 8.97
C HIS A 38 21.75 -1.72 8.10
N LEU A 39 21.26 -0.71 7.37
CA LEU A 39 22.10 0.11 6.50
C LEU A 39 23.01 1.07 7.29
N PHE A 40 22.58 1.52 8.46
CA PHE A 40 23.43 2.31 9.36
C PHE A 40 24.61 1.48 9.88
N GLU A 41 24.37 0.21 10.24
CA GLU A 41 25.38 -0.70 10.78
C GLU A 41 26.25 -1.35 9.70
N HIS A 42 25.80 -1.39 8.44
CA HIS A 42 26.51 -2.04 7.35
C HIS A 42 27.65 -1.16 6.80
N PRO A 43 28.95 -1.46 7.05
CA PRO A 43 30.04 -0.53 6.77
C PRO A 43 30.26 -0.21 5.29
N LYS A 44 29.75 -1.06 4.39
CA LYS A 44 29.84 -0.89 2.93
C LYS A 44 28.61 -0.18 2.34
N ALA A 45 27.64 0.22 3.17
CA ALA A 45 26.44 0.88 2.69
C ALA A 45 26.79 2.22 2.05
N LYS A 46 26.36 2.43 0.80
CA LYS A 46 26.65 3.68 0.08
C LYS A 46 25.53 4.07 -0.87
N GLY A 47 25.15 5.34 -0.80
CA GLY A 47 24.15 5.93 -1.69
C GLY A 47 22.74 5.39 -1.43
N ARG A 48 21.92 5.33 -2.48
CA ARG A 48 20.49 5.02 -2.37
C ARG A 48 20.23 3.51 -2.30
N TYR A 49 19.25 3.14 -1.49
CA TYR A 49 18.68 1.80 -1.39
C TYR A 49 17.16 1.90 -1.51
N ILE A 50 16.58 1.04 -2.34
CA ILE A 50 15.12 0.87 -2.41
C ILE A 50 14.74 -0.13 -1.33
N CYS A 51 13.72 0.22 -0.54
CA CYS A 51 13.09 -0.64 0.45
C CYS A 51 11.62 -0.85 0.04
N SER A 52 11.39 -1.90 -0.74
CA SER A 52 10.10 -2.32 -1.28
C SER A 52 10.03 -3.85 -1.25
N ALA A 53 9.04 -4.41 -0.56
CA ALA A 53 8.95 -5.85 -0.32
C ALA A 53 7.94 -6.54 -1.24
N THR A 54 6.79 -5.90 -1.48
CA THR A 54 5.66 -6.49 -2.19
C THR A 54 5.20 -5.59 -3.33
N ASP A 55 5.28 -6.10 -4.55
CA ASP A 55 4.74 -5.46 -5.75
C ASP A 55 3.37 -6.07 -6.08
N ILE A 56 2.32 -5.24 -6.15
CA ILE A 56 0.95 -5.72 -6.33
C ILE A 56 0.14 -4.82 -7.27
N THR A 57 -0.68 -5.42 -8.12
CA THR A 57 -1.64 -4.66 -8.93
C THR A 57 -2.83 -4.25 -8.07
N ILE A 58 -3.47 -3.12 -8.39
CA ILE A 58 -4.65 -2.67 -7.63
C ILE A 58 -5.77 -3.72 -7.69
N ALA A 59 -5.92 -4.44 -8.80
CA ALA A 59 -6.87 -5.56 -8.92
C ALA A 59 -6.58 -6.71 -7.94
N LYS A 60 -5.32 -7.14 -7.82
CA LYS A 60 -4.91 -8.19 -6.86
C LYS A 60 -5.02 -7.71 -5.41
N LEU A 61 -4.72 -6.44 -5.17
CA LEU A 61 -4.88 -5.84 -3.86
C LEU A 61 -6.36 -5.83 -3.44
N HIS A 62 -7.26 -5.43 -4.33
CA HIS A 62 -8.69 -5.50 -4.07
C HIS A 62 -9.17 -6.93 -3.80
N GLU A 63 -8.76 -7.91 -4.60
CA GLU A 63 -9.08 -9.33 -4.34
C GLU A 63 -8.61 -9.78 -2.96
N PHE A 64 -7.37 -9.45 -2.59
CA PHE A 64 -6.81 -9.71 -1.26
C PHE A 64 -7.65 -9.09 -0.15
N LEU A 65 -7.94 -7.78 -0.25
CA LEU A 65 -8.70 -7.05 0.76
C LEU A 65 -10.13 -7.59 0.89
N SER A 66 -10.83 -7.79 -0.23
CA SER A 66 -12.22 -8.24 -0.28
C SER A 66 -12.40 -9.66 0.23
N THR A 67 -11.38 -10.51 0.06
CA THR A 67 -11.42 -11.88 0.58
C THR A 67 -11.09 -11.93 2.07
N ARG A 68 -10.11 -11.15 2.52
CA ARG A 68 -9.61 -11.20 3.91
C ARG A 68 -10.48 -10.42 4.89
N TYR A 69 -11.05 -9.31 4.47
CA TYR A 69 -11.77 -8.38 5.35
C TYR A 69 -13.24 -8.25 4.97
N LEU A 70 -13.98 -9.36 5.04
CA LEU A 70 -15.40 -9.47 4.67
C LEU A 70 -16.33 -8.54 5.47
N GLN A 71 -15.88 -8.01 6.61
CA GLN A 71 -16.66 -7.03 7.38
C GLN A 71 -16.71 -5.65 6.73
N TYR A 72 -15.85 -5.37 5.75
CA TYR A 72 -15.83 -4.11 5.04
C TYR A 72 -16.47 -4.25 3.66
N ASN A 73 -17.33 -3.30 3.32
CA ASN A 73 -17.86 -3.19 1.97
C ASN A 73 -16.81 -2.52 1.06
N ILE A 74 -15.87 -3.33 0.56
CA ILE A 74 -14.81 -2.85 -0.32
C ILE A 74 -15.42 -2.62 -1.72
N PRO A 75 -15.39 -1.37 -2.24
CA PRO A 75 -15.98 -1.06 -3.54
C PRO A 75 -15.25 -1.79 -4.67
N THR A 76 -16.03 -2.31 -5.62
CA THR A 76 -15.49 -2.87 -6.86
C THR A 76 -14.72 -1.80 -7.63
N ILE A 77 -13.51 -2.14 -8.09
CA ILE A 77 -12.72 -1.27 -8.95
C ILE A 77 -13.40 -1.20 -10.32
N ASN A 78 -14.12 -0.11 -10.59
CA ASN A 78 -14.49 0.25 -11.95
C ASN A 78 -13.30 1.00 -12.56
N SER A 79 -12.65 0.41 -13.57
CA SER A 79 -11.62 1.14 -14.32
C SER A 79 -12.23 2.41 -14.88
N SER A 80 -11.63 3.57 -14.58
CA SER A 80 -12.09 4.84 -15.14
C SER A 80 -11.98 4.74 -16.66
N LYS A 81 -13.13 4.67 -17.34
CA LYS A 81 -13.20 4.65 -18.81
C LYS A 81 -12.66 5.99 -19.31
N GLY A 82 -11.40 6.01 -19.76
CA GLY A 82 -10.82 7.17 -20.45
C GLY A 82 -9.43 7.61 -20.01
N LEU A 83 -8.88 7.09 -18.91
CA LEU A 83 -7.50 7.38 -18.51
C LEU A 83 -6.58 6.24 -18.97
N ALA A 84 -5.52 6.58 -19.71
CA ALA A 84 -4.49 5.62 -20.04
C ALA A 84 -3.81 5.17 -18.75
N PRO A 85 -3.70 3.86 -18.47
CA PRO A 85 -3.06 3.38 -17.26
C PRO A 85 -1.59 3.83 -17.22
N ILE A 86 -1.22 4.57 -16.17
CA ILE A 86 0.18 4.93 -15.94
C ILE A 86 0.82 3.76 -15.18
N SER A 87 1.84 3.15 -15.78
CA SER A 87 2.56 2.01 -15.20
C SER A 87 4.06 2.26 -15.25
N PHE A 88 4.65 2.54 -14.11
CA PHE A 88 6.11 2.65 -13.93
C PHE A 88 6.75 1.27 -13.76
N PRO A 89 8.02 1.01 -14.07
CA PRO A 89 8.67 -0.24 -13.70
C PRO A 89 8.59 -0.52 -12.19
N TRP A 90 8.59 -1.80 -11.81
CA TRP A 90 8.64 -2.18 -10.40
C TRP A 90 9.97 -1.75 -9.77
N PRO A 91 9.95 -1.14 -8.57
CA PRO A 91 11.16 -0.77 -7.87
C PRO A 91 11.91 -2.02 -7.40
N SER A 92 13.21 -2.11 -7.66
CA SER A 92 14.00 -3.27 -7.26
C SER A 92 14.75 -3.03 -5.96
N SER A 93 14.42 -3.82 -4.93
CA SER A 93 15.15 -3.85 -3.66
C SER A 93 16.40 -4.74 -3.70
N LYS A 94 16.83 -5.20 -4.88
CA LYS A 94 17.95 -6.14 -5.03
C LYS A 94 19.21 -5.68 -4.30
N LYS A 95 19.58 -4.41 -4.42
CA LYS A 95 20.76 -3.84 -3.74
C LYS A 95 20.66 -3.93 -2.20
N LEU A 96 19.45 -3.75 -1.64
CA LEU A 96 19.22 -3.90 -0.20
C LEU A 96 19.35 -5.37 0.21
N LEU A 97 18.75 -6.29 -0.53
CA LEU A 97 18.85 -7.72 -0.26
C LEU A 97 20.28 -8.25 -0.38
N GLU A 98 21.04 -7.79 -1.36
CA GLU A 98 22.46 -8.12 -1.54
C GLU A 98 23.36 -7.62 -0.39
N SER A 99 22.91 -6.63 0.39
CA SER A 99 23.60 -6.21 1.61
C SER A 99 23.39 -7.15 2.81
N GLY A 100 22.57 -8.20 2.65
CA GLY A 100 22.23 -9.18 3.69
C GLY A 100 20.92 -8.89 4.42
N PHE A 101 20.22 -7.80 4.10
CA PHE A 101 18.91 -7.49 4.67
C PHE A 101 17.86 -8.52 4.22
N LYS A 102 16.93 -8.86 5.13
CA LYS A 102 15.79 -9.74 4.85
C LYS A 102 14.52 -9.05 5.34
N TYR A 103 13.47 -9.09 4.53
CA TYR A 103 12.12 -8.75 4.97
C TYR A 103 11.59 -9.86 5.90
N GLU A 104 10.85 -9.49 6.93
CA GLU A 104 10.24 -10.44 7.87
C GLU A 104 8.71 -10.39 7.83
N ASN A 105 8.14 -9.36 7.19
CA ASN A 105 6.70 -9.13 7.17
C ASN A 105 6.17 -9.14 5.74
N GLY A 106 4.99 -9.73 5.54
CA GLY A 106 4.29 -9.80 4.27
C GLY A 106 3.10 -8.85 4.19
N LEU A 107 2.31 -9.03 3.13
CA LEU A 107 1.12 -8.23 2.85
C LEU A 107 0.04 -8.39 3.94
N GLU A 108 -0.08 -9.59 4.51
CA GLU A 108 -1.03 -9.89 5.57
C GLU A 108 -0.72 -9.12 6.85
N GLU A 109 0.53 -9.20 7.32
CA GLU A 109 0.99 -8.50 8.51
C GLU A 109 0.83 -6.98 8.36
N MET A 110 1.14 -6.44 7.16
CA MET A 110 0.96 -5.03 6.85
C MET A 110 -0.48 -4.56 7.05
N TYR A 111 -1.45 -5.23 6.42
CA TYR A 111 -2.84 -4.79 6.48
C TYR A 111 -3.53 -5.16 7.79
N ASP A 112 -3.23 -6.33 8.37
CA ASP A 112 -3.80 -6.72 9.66
C ASP A 112 -3.34 -5.76 10.77
N GLY A 113 -2.05 -5.43 10.81
CA GLY A 113 -1.49 -4.47 11.74
C GLY A 113 -2.06 -3.07 11.57
N ALA A 114 -2.18 -2.59 10.32
CA ALA A 114 -2.76 -1.29 10.03
C ALA A 114 -4.24 -1.20 10.44
N ILE A 115 -5.07 -2.19 10.05
CA ILE A 115 -6.50 -2.23 10.38
C ILE A 115 -6.70 -2.31 11.89
N LYS A 116 -5.95 -3.17 12.58
CA LYS A 116 -6.01 -3.29 14.05
C LYS A 116 -5.68 -1.95 14.72
N SER A 117 -4.57 -1.33 14.33
CA SER A 117 -4.13 -0.03 14.87
C SER A 117 -5.16 1.08 14.63
N CYS A 118 -5.78 1.13 13.45
CA CYS A 118 -6.85 2.09 13.16
C CYS A 118 -8.09 1.87 14.02
N LYS A 119 -8.54 0.62 14.19
CA LYS A 119 -9.69 0.28 15.05
C LYS A 119 -9.47 0.68 16.51
N GLU A 120 -8.31 0.33 17.06
CA GLU A 120 -7.95 0.65 18.45
C GLU A 120 -7.93 2.15 18.71
N LYS A 121 -7.67 2.96 17.67
CA LYS A 121 -7.65 4.42 17.72
C LYS A 121 -8.95 5.09 17.29
N GLY A 122 -9.98 4.32 16.92
CA GLY A 122 -11.24 4.85 16.41
C GLY A 122 -11.12 5.58 15.07
N LEU A 123 -10.13 5.22 14.26
CA LEU A 123 -9.91 5.76 12.91
C LEU A 123 -10.52 4.89 11.80
N LEU A 124 -11.01 3.70 12.16
CA LEU A 124 -11.71 2.74 11.28
C LEU A 124 -12.73 1.92 12.07
#